data_AF-A0A0R1JXY0-F1
#
_entry.id   AF-A0A0R1JXY0-F1
#
_cell.length_a   1.000
_cell.length_b   1.000
_cell.length_c   1.000
_cell.angle_alpha   90.00
_cell.angle_beta   90.00
_cell.angle_gamma   90.00
#
_symmetry.space_group_name_H-M   'P 1'
#
loop_
_entity.id
_entity.type
_entity.pdbx_description
1 polymer ?
#
loop_
_entity_poly.entity_id
_entity_poly.type
_entity_poly.pdbx_seq_one_letter_code
_entity_poly.pdbx_strand_id
1 'polypeptide(L)'
;MDLSLVELAMISGATSALGRLRTRRKLAKWQRQRPRVTPQIPTLFVHGLRGSSKTMAAMLKAAVHVGHCRPLTIHVTHAGKLKISGKWDDQAEHPLIQVTFGNNQARLAFQVRWLHEVMIYLRGQHGVQAYNAVGHSAGSVALVAYAEAFGQDTWLPRLKKLVTIAGPFNGVIGMNESHNTNFLTETGRPKIVYPRSFWLPSYADLY
;
A
#
# COMPACT_ATOMS: atom_id res chain seq x y z
N MET A 1 -17.99 16.47 12.82
CA MET A 1 -17.54 16.26 11.43
C MET A 1 -17.42 14.78 11.22
N ASP A 2 -18.13 14.23 10.23
CA ASP A 2 -17.98 12.83 9.88
C ASP A 2 -16.55 12.58 9.38
N LEU A 3 -15.84 11.73 10.11
CA LEU A 3 -14.47 11.36 9.85
C LEU A 3 -14.32 10.54 8.56
N SER A 4 -15.41 10.07 7.94
CA SER A 4 -15.45 9.41 6.63
C SER A 4 -15.29 10.41 5.46
N LEU A 5 -15.99 11.55 5.53
CA LEU A 5 -15.93 12.63 4.54
C LEU A 5 -14.53 13.23 4.45
N VAL A 6 -13.83 13.37 5.58
CA VAL A 6 -12.43 13.82 5.62
C VAL A 6 -11.50 12.83 4.94
N GLU A 7 -11.72 11.52 5.11
CA GLU A 7 -10.91 10.48 4.47
C GLU A 7 -11.13 10.42 2.97
N LEU A 8 -12.39 10.50 2.52
CA LEU A 8 -12.73 10.55 1.11
C LEU A 8 -12.17 11.82 0.46
N ALA A 9 -12.29 12.98 1.12
CA ALA A 9 -11.70 14.25 0.66
C ALA A 9 -10.16 14.19 0.57
N MET A 10 -9.50 13.45 1.46
CA MET A 10 -8.04 13.28 1.44
C MET A 10 -7.57 12.44 0.23
N ILE A 11 -8.29 11.35 -0.07
CA ILE A 11 -7.97 10.48 -1.22
C ILE A 11 -8.38 11.16 -2.53
N SER A 12 -9.61 11.63 -2.64
CA SER A 12 -10.12 12.36 -3.83
C SER A 12 -9.35 13.66 -4.09
N GLY A 13 -8.92 14.36 -3.04
CA GLY A 13 -8.08 15.54 -3.16
C GLY A 13 -6.72 15.23 -3.78
N ALA A 14 -6.14 14.06 -3.49
CA ALA A 14 -4.87 13.61 -4.10
C ALA A 14 -5.04 13.21 -5.57
N THR A 15 -6.19 12.67 -5.97
CA THR A 15 -6.48 12.27 -7.36
C THR A 15 -7.05 13.41 -8.22
N SER A 16 -7.44 14.53 -7.60
CA SER A 16 -7.89 15.76 -8.28
C SER A 16 -6.79 16.39 -9.15
N ALA A 17 -7.16 17.36 -10.00
CA ALA A 17 -6.18 18.12 -10.80
C ALA A 17 -5.12 18.84 -9.93
N LEU A 18 -5.55 19.46 -8.82
CA LEU A 18 -4.66 20.09 -7.84
C LEU A 18 -3.77 19.06 -7.13
N GLY A 19 -4.33 17.90 -6.77
CA GLY A 19 -3.60 16.77 -6.20
C GLY A 19 -2.50 16.27 -7.13
N ARG A 20 -2.83 16.02 -8.39
CA ARG A 20 -1.88 15.63 -9.44
C ARG A 20 -0.79 16.68 -9.65
N LEU A 21 -1.12 17.97 -9.60
CA LEU A 21 -0.12 19.04 -9.66
C LEU A 21 0.85 18.98 -8.47
N ARG A 22 0.34 18.74 -7.25
CA ARG A 22 1.19 18.54 -6.06
C ARG A 22 2.08 17.30 -6.21
N THR A 23 1.55 16.18 -6.73
CA THR A 23 2.32 14.97 -7.05
C THR A 23 3.46 15.28 -8.02
N ARG A 24 3.19 15.99 -9.13
CA ARG A 24 4.22 16.40 -10.09
C ARG A 24 5.32 17.25 -9.45
N ARG A 25 4.97 18.22 -8.59
CA ARG A 25 5.96 19.03 -7.87
C ARG A 25 6.83 18.18 -6.94
N LYS A 26 6.24 17.21 -6.23
CA LYS A 26 6.99 16.28 -5.38
C LYS A 26 7.89 15.35 -6.18
N LEU A 27 7.43 14.86 -7.32
CA LEU A 27 8.25 14.08 -8.26
C LEU A 27 9.46 14.89 -8.73
N ALA A 28 9.26 16.15 -9.12
CA ALA A 28 10.35 17.03 -9.55
C ALA A 28 11.43 17.22 -8.46
N LYS A 29 11.04 17.25 -7.17
CA LYS A 29 11.99 17.32 -6.05
C LYS A 29 12.93 16.12 -6.01
N TRP A 30 12.40 14.92 -6.27
CA TRP A 30 13.19 13.70 -6.33
C TRP A 30 13.97 13.60 -7.65
N GLN A 31 13.45 14.13 -8.76
CA GLN A 31 14.07 14.08 -10.08
C GLN A 31 15.29 15.00 -10.28
N ARG A 32 16.00 15.44 -9.23
CA ARG A 32 17.22 16.28 -9.39
C ARG A 32 18.29 15.65 -10.28
N GLN A 33 18.25 14.34 -10.54
CA GLN A 33 19.14 13.64 -11.48
C GLN A 33 18.42 12.93 -12.63
N ARG A 34 17.11 13.19 -12.88
CA ARG A 34 16.28 12.47 -13.88
C ARG A 34 16.59 10.96 -13.91
N PRO A 35 16.18 10.17 -12.90
CA PRO A 35 16.45 8.74 -12.93
C PRO A 35 15.90 8.17 -14.22
N ARG A 36 16.78 7.49 -14.95
CA ARG A 36 16.40 6.80 -16.17
C ARG A 36 15.28 5.84 -15.82
N VAL A 37 14.26 5.78 -16.67
CA VAL A 37 13.21 4.78 -16.54
C VAL A 37 13.87 3.40 -16.37
N THR A 38 13.48 2.68 -15.33
CA THR A 38 14.03 1.34 -15.03
C THR A 38 13.06 0.25 -15.52
N PRO A 39 13.57 -0.87 -16.07
CA PRO A 39 12.76 -2.06 -16.31
C PRO A 39 12.42 -2.83 -15.02
N GLN A 40 13.07 -2.52 -13.90
CA GLN A 40 12.88 -3.22 -12.63
C GLN A 40 11.43 -3.10 -12.13
N ILE A 41 10.90 -4.22 -11.63
CA ILE A 41 9.54 -4.30 -11.07
C ILE A 41 9.67 -4.68 -9.59
N PRO A 42 9.78 -3.69 -8.67
CA PRO A 42 9.86 -3.96 -7.25
C PRO A 42 8.61 -4.66 -6.73
N THR A 43 8.79 -5.51 -5.71
CA THR A 43 7.69 -6.10 -4.95
C THR A 43 7.63 -5.48 -3.55
N LEU A 44 6.56 -4.76 -3.27
CA LEU A 44 6.33 -4.13 -1.96
C LEU A 44 5.69 -5.11 -0.98
N PHE A 45 6.18 -5.14 0.25
CA PHE A 45 5.61 -5.90 1.35
C PHE A 45 5.06 -4.95 2.41
N VAL A 46 3.75 -5.03 2.68
CA VAL A 46 3.04 -4.13 3.61
C VAL A 46 2.40 -4.93 4.75
N HIS A 47 2.73 -4.56 5.99
CA HIS A 47 2.20 -5.24 7.19
C HIS A 47 0.75 -4.86 7.50
N GLY A 48 0.13 -5.64 8.39
CA GLY A 48 -1.23 -5.41 8.89
C GLY A 48 -1.31 -4.49 10.10
N LEU A 49 -2.50 -4.40 10.68
CA LEU A 49 -2.80 -3.62 11.89
C LEU A 49 -1.90 -4.05 13.05
N ARG A 50 -1.33 -3.08 13.78
CA ARG A 50 -0.36 -3.32 14.88
C ARG A 50 0.93 -4.06 14.43
N GLY A 51 1.14 -4.21 13.13
CA GLY A 51 2.31 -4.84 12.55
C GLY A 51 3.58 -3.99 12.62
N SER A 52 4.69 -4.57 12.20
CA SER A 52 6.00 -3.91 12.12
C SER A 52 6.88 -4.57 11.06
N SER A 53 8.17 -4.22 11.02
CA SER A 53 9.17 -4.91 10.19
C SER A 53 9.25 -6.42 10.48
N LYS A 54 8.79 -6.87 11.66
CA LYS A 54 8.78 -8.29 12.03
C LYS A 54 7.68 -9.09 11.31
N THR A 55 6.55 -8.48 10.98
CA THR A 55 5.36 -9.17 10.46
C THR A 55 5.62 -9.98 9.18
N MET A 56 6.42 -9.43 8.27
CA MET A 56 6.73 -10.06 6.98
C MET A 56 8.18 -10.56 6.91
N ALA A 57 8.92 -10.55 8.02
CA ALA A 57 10.36 -10.79 8.03
C ALA A 57 10.73 -12.20 7.57
N ALA A 58 9.99 -13.22 8.03
CA ALA A 58 10.23 -14.61 7.64
C ALA A 58 10.04 -14.82 6.13
N MET A 59 8.95 -14.31 5.56
CA MET A 59 8.67 -14.39 4.13
C MET A 59 9.74 -13.65 3.30
N LEU A 60 10.13 -12.44 3.71
CA LEU A 60 11.22 -11.71 3.07
C LEU A 60 12.55 -12.47 3.15
N LYS A 61 12.87 -13.08 4.31
CA LYS A 61 14.09 -13.88 4.49
C LYS A 61 14.08 -15.12 3.57
N ALA A 62 12.94 -15.79 3.46
CA ALA A 62 12.78 -16.94 2.56
C ALA A 62 12.97 -16.53 1.09
N ALA A 63 12.38 -15.41 0.66
CA ALA A 63 12.54 -14.91 -0.69
C ALA A 63 14.00 -14.52 -1.01
N VAL A 64 14.72 -13.94 -0.03
CA VAL A 64 16.15 -13.65 -0.18
C VAL A 64 16.99 -14.93 -0.27
N HIS A 65 16.65 -15.95 0.52
CA HIS A 65 17.36 -17.23 0.51
C HIS A 65 17.30 -17.95 -0.85
N VAL A 66 16.22 -17.77 -1.61
CA VAL A 66 16.06 -18.33 -2.96
C VAL A 66 16.54 -17.41 -4.09
N GLY A 67 17.30 -16.36 -3.76
CA GLY A 67 18.02 -15.54 -4.74
C GLY A 67 17.44 -14.16 -5.04
N HIS A 68 16.37 -13.72 -4.36
CA HIS A 68 15.87 -12.35 -4.54
C HIS A 68 16.67 -11.32 -3.71
N CYS A 69 16.84 -10.11 -4.24
CA CYS A 69 17.49 -9.02 -3.52
C CYS A 69 16.46 -8.20 -2.75
N ARG A 70 16.72 -7.88 -1.47
CA ARG A 70 15.93 -6.95 -0.66
C ARG A 70 16.70 -5.63 -0.44
N PRO A 71 16.75 -4.75 -1.44
CA PRO A 71 17.62 -3.58 -1.38
C PRO A 71 17.15 -2.51 -0.39
N LEU A 72 15.83 -2.39 -0.14
CA LEU A 72 15.27 -1.28 0.63
C LEU A 72 14.30 -1.71 1.73
N THR A 73 14.36 -0.97 2.84
CA THR A 73 13.27 -0.86 3.81
C THR A 73 12.83 0.60 3.88
N ILE A 74 11.54 0.85 3.71
CA ILE A 74 10.94 2.19 3.76
C ILE A 74 10.02 2.26 4.98
N HIS A 75 10.46 2.98 6.00
CA HIS A 75 9.69 3.26 7.20
C HIS A 75 9.01 4.62 7.10
N VAL A 76 7.69 4.64 7.06
CA VAL A 76 6.89 5.86 7.08
C VAL A 76 6.64 6.26 8.52
N THR A 77 7.18 7.38 8.98
CA THR A 77 7.02 7.83 10.37
C THR A 77 5.58 8.19 10.69
N HIS A 78 5.26 8.37 11.98
CA HIS A 78 3.94 8.86 12.44
C HIS A 78 3.51 10.16 11.74
N ALA A 79 4.47 11.03 11.40
CA ALA A 79 4.22 12.29 10.68
C ALA A 79 4.12 12.11 9.14
N GLY A 80 4.22 10.89 8.62
CA GLY A 80 4.18 10.61 7.18
C GLY A 80 5.48 10.87 6.42
N LYS A 81 6.61 11.02 7.12
CA LYS A 81 7.93 11.19 6.45
C LYS A 81 8.53 9.81 6.13
N LEU A 82 9.14 9.67 4.96
CA LEU A 82 9.86 8.44 4.59
C LEU A 82 11.26 8.43 5.22
N LYS A 83 11.57 7.37 5.97
CA LYS A 83 12.93 6.98 6.36
C LYS A 83 13.32 5.74 5.56
N ILE A 84 14.30 5.88 4.68
CA ILE A 84 14.75 4.81 3.79
C ILE A 84 16.06 4.24 4.35
N SER A 85 16.16 2.93 4.41
CA SER A 85 17.41 2.21 4.72
C SER A 85 17.70 1.15 3.66
N GLY A 86 18.97 0.80 3.54
CA GLY A 86 19.49 -0.05 2.46
C GLY A 86 19.99 0.75 1.27
N LYS A 87 20.36 0.06 0.19
CA LYS A 87 20.93 0.64 -1.02
C LYS A 87 20.20 0.04 -2.23
N TRP A 88 19.71 0.90 -3.12
CA TRP A 88 19.14 0.44 -4.38
C TRP A 88 20.19 -0.29 -5.20
N ASP A 89 19.81 -1.42 -5.76
CA ASP A 89 20.65 -2.25 -6.60
C ASP A 89 20.10 -2.17 -8.04
N ASP A 90 20.83 -1.51 -8.93
CA ASP A 90 20.42 -1.32 -10.32
C ASP A 90 20.43 -2.62 -11.13
N GLN A 91 21.04 -3.70 -10.61
CA GLN A 91 21.10 -5.01 -11.26
C GLN A 91 19.96 -5.95 -10.82
N ALA A 92 19.25 -5.62 -9.74
CA ALA A 92 18.19 -6.48 -9.22
C ALA A 92 16.90 -6.33 -10.05
N GLU A 93 16.53 -7.32 -10.87
CA GLU A 93 15.32 -7.22 -11.71
C GLU A 93 14.00 -7.10 -10.90
N HIS A 94 13.92 -7.82 -9.78
CA HIS A 94 12.74 -7.89 -8.91
C HIS A 94 13.09 -7.54 -7.46
N PRO A 95 13.41 -6.27 -7.17
CA PRO A 95 13.84 -5.87 -5.85
C PRO A 95 12.69 -5.95 -4.84
N LEU A 96 12.93 -6.58 -3.69
CA LEU A 96 11.97 -6.66 -2.59
C LEU A 96 12.07 -5.41 -1.71
N ILE A 97 10.95 -4.74 -1.47
CA ILE A 97 10.89 -3.53 -0.65
C ILE A 97 9.98 -3.79 0.53
N GLN A 98 10.52 -3.66 1.74
CA GLN A 98 9.69 -3.72 2.94
C GLN A 98 9.15 -2.33 3.28
N VAL A 99 7.83 -2.18 3.35
CA VAL A 99 7.18 -0.93 3.78
C VAL A 99 6.60 -1.11 5.17
N THR A 100 6.91 -0.16 6.06
CA THR A 100 6.37 -0.14 7.43
C THR A 100 5.77 1.21 7.78
N PHE A 101 4.70 1.20 8.57
CA PHE A 101 4.03 2.39 9.08
C PHE A 101 4.34 2.56 10.57
N GLY A 102 4.86 3.72 10.94
CA GLY A 102 5.19 4.06 12.33
C GLY A 102 3.93 4.11 13.19
N ASN A 103 2.89 4.80 12.71
CA ASN A 103 1.55 4.62 13.26
C ASN A 103 0.90 3.40 12.59
N ASN A 104 1.20 2.22 13.12
CA ASN A 104 0.72 0.93 12.62
C ASN A 104 -0.76 0.64 12.93
N GLN A 105 -1.47 1.60 13.52
CA GLN A 105 -2.91 1.58 13.73
C GLN A 105 -3.62 2.67 12.91
N ALA A 106 -2.91 3.41 12.08
CA ALA A 106 -3.53 4.49 11.34
C ALA A 106 -4.70 4.01 10.46
N ARG A 107 -5.74 4.84 10.37
CA ARG A 107 -6.89 4.59 9.49
C ARG A 107 -6.45 4.48 8.03
N LEU A 108 -7.27 3.81 7.23
CA LEU A 108 -6.97 3.45 5.84
C LEU A 108 -6.49 4.64 5.00
N ALA A 109 -7.14 5.80 5.09
CA ALA A 109 -6.77 6.96 4.28
C ALA A 109 -5.33 7.44 4.51
N PHE A 110 -4.83 7.32 5.74
CA PHE A 110 -3.43 7.62 6.04
C PHE A 110 -2.49 6.60 5.41
N GLN A 111 -2.82 5.32 5.48
CA GLN A 111 -2.03 4.25 4.87
C GLN A 111 -1.97 4.42 3.34
N VAL A 112 -3.10 4.71 2.69
CA VAL A 112 -3.19 5.02 1.25
C VAL A 112 -2.33 6.23 0.90
N ARG A 113 -2.43 7.32 1.68
CA ARG A 113 -1.58 8.52 1.49
C ARG A 113 -0.10 8.21 1.63
N TRP A 114 0.28 7.36 2.58
CA TRP A 114 1.67 6.97 2.77
C TRP A 114 2.20 6.08 1.65
N LEU A 115 1.40 5.13 1.17
CA LEU A 115 1.72 4.36 -0.03
C LEU A 115 1.91 5.26 -1.25
N HIS A 116 1.09 6.30 -1.39
CA HIS A 116 1.26 7.31 -2.44
C HIS A 116 2.61 8.03 -2.36
N GLU A 117 3.06 8.44 -1.16
CA GLU A 117 4.39 9.03 -1.00
C GLU A 117 5.52 8.03 -1.31
N VAL A 118 5.36 6.75 -0.93
CA VAL A 118 6.31 5.69 -1.29
C VAL A 118 6.39 5.55 -2.82
N MET A 119 5.27 5.53 -3.52
CA MET A 119 5.25 5.43 -4.99
C MET A 119 5.86 6.65 -5.69
N ILE A 120 5.61 7.86 -5.17
CA ILE A 120 6.28 9.08 -5.65
C ILE A 120 7.79 8.95 -5.49
N TYR A 121 8.26 8.46 -4.33
CA TYR A 121 9.68 8.23 -4.10
C TYR A 121 10.26 7.22 -5.08
N LEU A 122 9.64 6.04 -5.25
CA LEU A 122 10.13 5.01 -6.17
C LEU A 122 10.16 5.47 -7.62
N ARG A 123 9.12 6.18 -8.06
CA ARG A 123 9.08 6.80 -9.38
C ARG A 123 10.17 7.85 -9.56
N GLY A 124 10.29 8.75 -8.60
CA GLY A 124 11.10 9.95 -8.69
C GLY A 124 12.58 9.76 -8.39
N GLN A 125 12.95 8.69 -7.66
CA GLN A 125 14.35 8.36 -7.33
C GLN A 125 14.90 7.22 -8.15
N HIS A 126 14.08 6.21 -8.45
CA HIS A 126 14.54 4.97 -9.08
C HIS A 126 13.90 4.73 -10.46
N GLY A 127 13.13 5.69 -10.98
CA GLY A 127 12.53 5.59 -12.31
C GLY A 127 11.47 4.49 -12.47
N VAL A 128 10.98 3.93 -11.35
CA VAL A 128 10.08 2.77 -11.33
C VAL A 128 8.78 3.06 -12.08
N GLN A 129 8.42 2.19 -13.03
CA GLN A 129 7.21 2.31 -13.85
C GLN A 129 6.08 1.37 -13.41
N ALA A 130 6.44 0.26 -12.78
CA ALA A 130 5.52 -0.79 -12.43
C ALA A 130 5.95 -1.45 -11.12
N TYR A 131 5.01 -2.04 -10.40
CA TYR A 131 5.30 -2.72 -9.14
C TYR A 131 4.40 -3.93 -8.94
N ASN A 132 4.87 -4.86 -8.12
CA ASN A 132 4.06 -5.90 -7.50
C ASN A 132 3.86 -5.55 -6.02
N ALA A 133 2.85 -6.13 -5.38
CA ALA A 133 2.63 -5.93 -3.96
C ALA A 133 2.13 -7.18 -3.25
N VAL A 134 2.54 -7.32 -2.00
CA VAL A 134 2.10 -8.35 -1.06
C VAL A 134 1.63 -7.66 0.21
N GLY A 135 0.34 -7.80 0.51
CA GLY A 135 -0.28 -7.29 1.73
C GLY A 135 -0.60 -8.41 2.70
N HIS A 136 -0.41 -8.16 3.99
CA HIS A 136 -0.95 -9.01 5.06
C HIS A 136 -2.03 -8.26 5.83
N SER A 137 -3.17 -8.89 6.07
CA SER A 137 -4.28 -8.34 6.84
C SER A 137 -4.64 -6.92 6.40
N ALA A 138 -4.61 -5.92 7.28
CA ALA A 138 -4.90 -4.52 6.96
C ALA A 138 -4.03 -3.97 5.80
N GLY A 139 -2.80 -4.47 5.61
CA GLY A 139 -1.93 -4.08 4.51
C GLY A 139 -2.49 -4.51 3.15
N SER A 140 -3.24 -5.61 3.08
CA SER A 140 -3.98 -6.03 1.88
C SER A 140 -5.03 -4.99 1.49
N VAL A 141 -5.79 -4.52 2.46
CA VAL A 141 -6.84 -3.50 2.27
C VAL A 141 -6.22 -2.17 1.82
N ALA A 142 -5.12 -1.75 2.44
CA ALA A 142 -4.41 -0.54 2.05
C ALA A 142 -3.87 -0.59 0.60
N LEU A 143 -3.36 -1.73 0.16
CA LEU A 143 -2.86 -1.91 -1.20
C LEU A 143 -3.97 -1.90 -2.25
N VAL A 144 -5.11 -2.56 -1.98
CA VAL A 144 -6.29 -2.51 -2.86
C VAL A 144 -6.81 -1.09 -2.97
N ALA A 145 -7.08 -0.42 -1.84
CA ALA A 145 -7.57 0.95 -1.83
C ALA A 145 -6.60 1.93 -2.51
N TYR A 146 -5.29 1.74 -2.37
CA TYR A 146 -4.30 2.51 -3.10
C TYR A 146 -4.38 2.29 -4.61
N ALA A 147 -4.48 1.03 -5.05
CA ALA A 147 -4.58 0.68 -6.46
C ALA A 147 -5.86 1.24 -7.11
N GLU A 148 -6.98 1.22 -6.41
CA GLU A 148 -8.24 1.82 -6.87
C GLU A 148 -8.13 3.33 -7.00
N ALA A 149 -7.57 3.99 -5.99
CA ALA A 149 -7.43 5.45 -5.99
C ALA A 149 -6.45 5.95 -7.06
N PHE A 150 -5.31 5.28 -7.25
CA PHE A 150 -4.19 5.81 -8.04
C PHE A 150 -3.79 4.97 -9.25
N GLY A 151 -4.43 3.82 -9.50
CA GLY A 151 -4.03 2.89 -10.56
C GLY A 151 -4.09 3.46 -11.98
N GLN A 152 -4.90 4.51 -12.19
CA GLN A 152 -5.00 5.22 -13.46
C GLN A 152 -4.05 6.43 -13.58
N ASP A 153 -3.36 6.82 -12.51
CA ASP A 153 -2.40 7.92 -12.57
C ASP A 153 -1.11 7.51 -13.28
N THR A 154 -0.90 8.00 -14.50
CA THR A 154 0.26 7.69 -15.33
C THR A 154 1.57 8.25 -14.79
N TRP A 155 1.52 9.13 -13.78
CA TRP A 155 2.71 9.67 -13.12
C TRP A 155 3.24 8.76 -12.02
N LEU A 156 2.50 7.71 -11.65
CA LEU A 156 2.87 6.77 -10.60
C LEU A 156 3.17 5.39 -11.19
N PRO A 157 3.91 4.53 -10.48
CA PRO A 157 4.09 3.14 -10.87
C PRO A 157 2.75 2.41 -10.98
N ARG A 158 2.58 1.58 -12.01
CA ARG A 158 1.36 0.77 -12.21
C ARG A 158 1.46 -0.59 -11.51
N LEU A 159 0.41 -0.98 -10.82
CA LEU A 159 0.31 -2.31 -10.21
C LEU A 159 0.27 -3.38 -11.32
N LYS A 160 1.09 -4.43 -11.16
CA LYS A 160 1.14 -5.59 -12.08
C LYS A 160 0.57 -6.84 -11.44
N LYS A 161 1.01 -7.16 -10.23
CA LYS A 161 0.53 -8.32 -9.46
C LYS A 161 0.27 -7.91 -8.01
N LEU A 162 -0.82 -8.42 -7.45
CA LEU A 162 -1.19 -8.24 -6.06
C LEU A 162 -1.41 -9.59 -5.41
N VAL A 163 -0.79 -9.80 -4.26
CA VAL A 163 -1.06 -10.93 -3.37
C VAL A 163 -1.60 -10.38 -2.07
N THR A 164 -2.75 -10.90 -1.64
CA THR A 164 -3.38 -10.56 -0.37
C THR A 164 -3.35 -11.78 0.54
N ILE A 165 -2.85 -11.62 1.75
CA ILE A 165 -2.77 -12.69 2.76
C ILE A 165 -3.69 -12.31 3.90
N ALA A 166 -4.76 -13.10 4.11
CA ALA A 166 -5.76 -12.87 5.16
C ALA A 166 -6.32 -11.43 5.17
N GLY A 167 -6.62 -10.86 3.99
CA GLY A 167 -7.17 -9.51 3.86
C GLY A 167 -8.61 -9.43 4.37
N PRO A 168 -8.90 -8.64 5.43
CA PRO A 168 -10.24 -8.56 6.01
C PRO A 168 -11.11 -7.54 5.26
N PHE A 169 -11.50 -7.87 4.03
CA PHE A 169 -12.28 -6.97 3.17
C PHE A 169 -13.72 -6.78 3.64
N ASN A 170 -14.26 -7.73 4.41
CA ASN A 170 -15.63 -7.71 4.90
C ASN A 170 -15.71 -8.06 6.39
N GLY A 171 -14.86 -7.44 7.21
CA GLY A 171 -14.89 -7.64 8.65
C GLY A 171 -13.76 -8.51 9.20
N VAL A 172 -13.66 -8.48 10.54
CA VAL A 172 -12.70 -9.23 11.33
C VAL A 172 -13.45 -9.89 12.47
N ILE A 173 -13.30 -11.20 12.55
CA ILE A 173 -13.80 -12.03 13.64
C ILE A 173 -13.35 -11.45 14.99
N GLY A 174 -14.31 -11.21 15.89
CA GLY A 174 -14.06 -10.63 17.21
C GLY A 174 -13.90 -9.10 17.24
N MET A 175 -14.05 -8.43 16.09
CA MET A 175 -14.22 -6.97 16.03
C MET A 175 -15.65 -6.60 15.62
N ASN A 176 -16.01 -6.91 14.38
CA ASN A 176 -17.30 -6.57 13.78
C ASN A 176 -17.95 -7.78 13.09
N GLU A 177 -17.28 -8.92 13.03
CA GLU A 177 -17.76 -10.18 12.48
C GLU A 177 -17.86 -11.26 13.57
N SER A 178 -18.83 -12.18 13.39
CA SER A 178 -19.02 -13.37 14.23
C SER A 178 -18.55 -14.64 13.51
N HIS A 179 -17.91 -15.54 14.26
CA HIS A 179 -17.36 -16.80 13.72
C HIS A 179 -18.40 -17.62 12.96
N ASN A 180 -18.06 -18.06 11.75
CA ASN A 180 -18.85 -19.00 10.93
C ASN A 180 -20.29 -18.57 10.64
N THR A 181 -20.59 -17.26 10.69
CA THR A 181 -21.94 -16.75 10.42
C THR A 181 -22.12 -16.19 9.01
N ASN A 182 -21.03 -15.95 8.28
CA ASN A 182 -21.03 -15.38 6.95
C ASN A 182 -20.47 -16.35 5.91
N PHE A 183 -20.99 -16.27 4.69
CA PHE A 183 -20.60 -17.12 3.57
C PHE A 183 -20.79 -16.36 2.25
N LEU A 184 -20.13 -16.83 1.19
CA LEU A 184 -20.31 -16.26 -0.14
C LEU A 184 -21.61 -16.76 -0.77
N THR A 185 -22.33 -15.87 -1.43
CA THR A 185 -23.42 -16.19 -2.33
C THR A 185 -22.90 -16.82 -3.62
N GLU A 186 -23.78 -17.31 -4.47
CA GLU A 186 -23.44 -17.83 -5.81
C GLU A 186 -22.70 -16.80 -6.67
N THR A 187 -22.97 -15.51 -6.45
CA THR A 187 -22.30 -14.39 -7.13
C THR A 187 -20.94 -14.01 -6.52
N GLY A 188 -20.47 -14.75 -5.51
CA GLY A 188 -19.21 -14.49 -4.82
C GLY A 188 -19.24 -13.30 -3.85
N ARG A 189 -20.42 -12.72 -3.58
CA ARG A 189 -20.58 -11.63 -2.60
C ARG A 189 -20.79 -12.20 -1.20
N PRO A 190 -20.34 -11.53 -0.14
CA PRO A 190 -20.68 -11.97 1.22
C PRO A 190 -22.18 -11.83 1.46
N LYS A 191 -22.80 -12.84 2.09
CA LYS A 191 -24.22 -12.81 2.47
C LYS A 191 -24.51 -11.70 3.48
N ILE A 192 -23.60 -11.48 4.42
CA ILE A 192 -23.67 -10.40 5.40
C ILE A 192 -22.57 -9.41 5.06
N VAL A 193 -22.93 -8.16 4.77
CA VAL A 193 -21.95 -7.08 4.66
C VAL A 193 -21.82 -6.44 6.03
N TYR A 194 -20.70 -6.68 6.70
CA TYR A 194 -20.48 -6.14 8.04
C TYR A 194 -20.19 -4.63 7.96
N PRO A 195 -20.69 -3.81 8.90
CA PRO A 195 -20.38 -2.39 8.92
C PRO A 195 -18.89 -2.17 9.19
N ARG A 196 -18.37 -1.00 8.82
CA ARG A 196 -16.97 -0.68 9.06
C ARG A 196 -16.66 -0.67 10.55
N SER A 197 -15.40 -0.98 10.87
CA SER A 197 -14.88 -0.79 12.23
C SER A 197 -14.11 0.53 12.32
N PHE A 198 -13.61 0.84 13.52
CA PHE A 198 -12.73 1.99 13.72
C PHE A 198 -11.44 1.89 12.89
N TRP A 199 -10.89 0.69 12.72
CA TRP A 199 -9.59 0.46 12.09
C TRP A 199 -9.67 0.10 10.61
N LEU A 200 -10.72 -0.61 10.21
CA LEU A 200 -10.85 -1.22 8.90
C LEU A 200 -12.16 -0.82 8.21
N PRO A 201 -12.14 -0.57 6.88
CA PRO A 201 -13.36 -0.36 6.11
C PRO A 201 -14.22 -1.62 6.09
N SER A 202 -15.48 -1.47 5.67
CA SER A 202 -16.32 -2.59 5.26
C SER A 202 -16.25 -2.81 3.76
N TYR A 203 -16.77 -3.97 3.33
CA TYR A 203 -17.00 -4.26 1.92
C TYR A 203 -17.90 -3.20 1.26
N ALA A 204 -18.89 -2.66 1.98
CA ALA A 204 -19.76 -1.58 1.48
C ALA A 204 -19.04 -0.24 1.25
N ASP A 205 -17.86 -0.03 1.84
CA ASP A 205 -17.09 1.19 1.61
C ASP A 205 -16.06 1.05 0.48
N LEU A 206 -15.87 -0.17 -0.02
CA LEU A 206 -14.94 -0.48 -1.10
C LEU A 206 -15.63 -0.45 -2.47
N TYR A 207 -16.97 -0.36 -2.53
CA TYR A 207 -17.77 -0.38 -3.75
C TYR A 207 -18.90 0.65 -3.75
#